data_AF-A0A954CA00-F1
#
_entry.id   AF-A0A954CA00-F1
#
_cell.length_a   1.000
_cell.length_b   1.000
_cell.length_c   1.000
_cell.angle_alpha   90.00
_cell.angle_beta   90.00
_cell.angle_gamma   90.00
#
_symmetry.space_group_name_H-M   'P 1'
#
loop_
_entity.id
_entity.type
_entity.pdbx_description
1 polymer ?
#
loop_
_entity_poly.entity_id
_entity_poly.type
_entity_poly.pdbx_seq_one_letter_code
_entity_poly.pdbx_strand_id
1 'polypeptide(L)'
;MQNMLDFDIAFAVGDDISVILVSENDQGILRFIAGGAQYVEISRPLKSNADIDFVIKKSFNENKSLEIELEKSVKNPKMLLPKDWSARIGQLIEVKLIAAVHLPSEKKIAVAIGTSNSHHYDFISYECREKSNRMLMEHHAAYEVFRANIESERSKIEALFKEPEAQSAKNFSDMELAIKEKREAPILNTAELLPLLPKGTAFRVGTAAINTIERRAIQAITASTWAPSRDGTYSGILPGRPHKEALGLLVWQPYSGPPSYPEIRATVQKLLPKAFAKPRSSALGRPDFDFSITTFSATVDPKGINELNGIFGDIELDPSDDDARTEPLRSGLRDRGFEAIAWYQSYHVWSENTWGIYFDAAKLDDLSHNILRELGNIHVKKLHEISAFLAFGLVMAHELFHARVDAAASWLELAALQPRYRRYFSDVYDVVRGTPDWLEEALANWSSWEWFKSEGVQEHIDNWPGGLIGNLEQTVENVLDLSPPGYRDWRKGEDLSNWRTLTTQLVQGRIQSRPRVVGLPLESLLVGALPFDFQSIDIPIRFVGRGVIADHLLSQPAHFNVPARRELEEALRYFEHVKDPKSGKGSHEKWTGPDRRAFILPCRDPVSVRVFRTFLQHIGVDKATYIDKIRPNLK
;
A
#
# COMPACT_ATOMS: atom_id res chain seq x y z
N MET A 1 -14.83 7.69 15.62
CA MET A 1 -13.72 6.74 15.38
C MET A 1 -12.70 7.26 14.35
N GLN A 2 -13.06 8.08 13.34
CA GLN A 2 -12.15 8.53 12.26
C GLN A 2 -10.88 9.35 12.66
N ASN A 3 -10.73 9.82 13.92
CA ASN A 3 -9.56 10.57 14.38
C ASN A 3 -8.48 9.68 15.05
N MET A 4 -8.38 8.40 14.68
CA MET A 4 -7.54 7.42 15.40
C MET A 4 -6.44 6.79 14.57
N LEU A 5 -6.49 6.87 13.24
CA LEU A 5 -5.40 6.44 12.36
C LEU A 5 -4.31 7.53 12.27
N ASP A 6 -3.05 7.11 12.32
CA ASP A 6 -1.95 7.96 11.88
C ASP A 6 -2.00 8.05 10.36
N PHE A 7 -2.39 9.23 9.85
CA PHE A 7 -2.48 9.50 8.42
C PHE A 7 -1.07 9.66 7.85
N ASP A 8 -0.66 8.73 6.98
CA ASP A 8 0.58 8.84 6.19
C ASP A 8 0.22 9.42 4.81
N ILE A 9 0.49 10.71 4.61
CA ILE A 9 0.12 11.42 3.37
C ILE A 9 1.39 11.76 2.57
N ALA A 10 1.62 11.04 1.48
CA ALA A 10 2.73 11.31 0.56
C ALA A 10 2.30 12.31 -0.54
N PHE A 11 2.76 13.55 -0.45
CA PHE A 11 2.47 14.59 -1.45
C PHE A 11 3.50 14.62 -2.58
N ALA A 12 3.02 14.53 -3.82
CA ALA A 12 3.76 14.95 -5.00
C ALA A 12 3.54 16.46 -5.23
N VAL A 13 4.62 17.21 -5.48
CA VAL A 13 4.57 18.65 -5.73
C VAL A 13 5.22 18.93 -7.08
N GLY A 14 4.53 19.66 -7.96
CA GLY A 14 5.08 20.08 -9.26
C GLY A 14 4.75 21.53 -9.57
N ASP A 15 5.75 22.28 -10.05
CA ASP A 15 5.65 23.73 -10.32
C ASP A 15 4.64 24.12 -11.40
N ASP A 16 4.28 23.16 -12.25
CA ASP A 16 3.36 23.29 -13.36
C ASP A 16 2.12 22.42 -13.18
N ILE A 17 1.80 22.01 -11.94
CA ILE A 17 0.63 21.21 -11.62
C ILE A 17 -0.49 22.10 -11.07
N SER A 18 -1.70 21.87 -11.56
CA SER A 18 -2.93 22.45 -11.01
C SER A 18 -4.00 21.37 -10.85
N VAL A 19 -4.95 21.59 -9.94
CA VAL A 19 -6.12 20.73 -9.76
C VAL A 19 -7.37 21.55 -10.04
N ILE A 20 -8.19 21.09 -10.98
CA ILE A 20 -9.47 21.70 -11.36
C ILE A 20 -10.64 20.79 -10.98
N LEU A 21 -11.83 21.37 -10.83
CA LEU A 21 -13.06 20.63 -10.56
C LEU A 21 -14.00 20.76 -11.75
N VAL A 22 -14.37 19.62 -12.31
CA VAL A 22 -15.22 19.53 -13.51
C VAL A 22 -16.50 18.76 -13.14
N SER A 23 -17.61 19.10 -13.80
CA SER A 23 -18.86 18.33 -13.65
C SER A 23 -18.65 16.87 -14.01
N GLU A 24 -19.20 15.93 -13.23
CA GLU A 24 -19.05 14.51 -13.56
C GLU A 24 -19.74 14.13 -14.87
N ASN A 25 -20.68 14.94 -15.37
CA ASN A 25 -21.38 14.77 -16.65
C ASN A 25 -20.66 15.41 -17.86
N ASP A 26 -19.48 15.99 -17.67
CA ASP A 26 -18.74 16.65 -18.74
C ASP A 26 -18.11 15.62 -19.69
N GLN A 27 -18.55 15.64 -20.95
CA GLN A 27 -18.08 14.72 -22.00
C GLN A 27 -16.60 14.91 -22.37
N GLY A 28 -16.06 16.11 -22.15
CA GLY A 28 -14.66 16.43 -22.37
C GLY A 28 -13.73 15.60 -21.49
N ILE A 29 -14.18 15.22 -20.28
CA ILE A 29 -13.40 14.36 -19.37
C ILE A 29 -13.05 13.03 -20.03
N LEU A 30 -14.01 12.40 -20.72
CA LEU A 30 -13.77 11.10 -21.36
C LEU A 30 -12.72 11.23 -22.47
N ARG A 31 -12.84 12.28 -23.30
CA ARG A 31 -11.84 12.58 -24.34
C ARG A 31 -10.46 12.83 -23.75
N PHE A 32 -10.41 13.53 -22.62
CA PHE A 32 -9.15 13.87 -21.96
C PHE A 32 -8.49 12.65 -21.28
N ILE A 33 -9.28 11.76 -20.68
CA ILE A 33 -8.78 10.48 -20.14
C ILE A 33 -8.27 9.57 -21.27
N ALA A 34 -9.02 9.46 -22.36
CA ALA A 34 -8.65 8.66 -23.52
C ALA A 34 -7.35 9.17 -24.18
N GLY A 35 -7.26 10.48 -24.42
CA GLY A 35 -6.11 11.09 -25.09
C GLY A 35 -4.90 11.33 -24.19
N GLY A 36 -5.09 11.42 -22.87
CA GLY A 36 -4.05 11.77 -21.89
C GLY A 36 -3.55 13.22 -21.96
N ALA A 37 -3.88 13.96 -23.01
CA ALA A 37 -3.52 15.36 -23.21
C ALA A 37 -4.59 16.09 -24.06
N GLN A 38 -4.66 17.42 -23.93
CA GLN A 38 -5.51 18.29 -24.71
C GLN A 38 -4.78 19.60 -25.02
N TYR A 39 -4.86 20.06 -26.27
CA TYR A 39 -4.36 21.38 -26.65
C TYR A 39 -5.38 22.46 -26.32
N VAL A 40 -4.92 23.52 -25.67
CA VAL A 40 -5.72 24.67 -25.26
C VAL A 40 -5.15 25.91 -25.92
N GLU A 41 -5.96 26.61 -26.71
CA GLU A 41 -5.55 27.86 -27.36
C GLU A 41 -5.70 29.04 -26.40
N ILE A 42 -4.67 29.89 -26.31
CA ILE A 42 -4.76 31.14 -25.56
C ILE A 42 -5.56 32.16 -26.38
N SER A 43 -6.86 32.19 -26.16
CA SER A 43 -7.73 33.22 -26.74
C SER A 43 -7.44 34.61 -26.14
N ARG A 44 -7.78 35.69 -26.88
CA ARG A 44 -7.53 37.09 -26.46
C ARG A 44 -8.03 37.34 -25.03
N PRO A 45 -7.29 38.09 -24.19
CA PRO A 45 -7.80 38.48 -22.88
C PRO A 45 -9.09 39.27 -23.05
N LEU A 46 -10.15 38.83 -22.36
CA LEU A 46 -11.41 39.57 -22.28
C LEU A 46 -11.09 40.94 -21.66
N LYS A 47 -11.37 42.01 -22.40
CA LYS A 47 -10.83 43.36 -22.13
C LYS A 47 -11.41 44.02 -20.87
N SER A 48 -12.38 43.41 -20.20
CA SER A 48 -12.95 43.94 -18.97
C SER A 48 -13.36 42.82 -17.99
N ASN A 49 -13.32 43.13 -16.68
CA ASN A 49 -13.91 42.26 -15.65
C ASN A 49 -15.42 42.01 -15.91
N ALA A 50 -16.10 42.91 -16.62
CA ALA A 50 -17.49 42.76 -17.03
C ALA A 50 -17.69 41.73 -18.15
N ASP A 51 -16.71 41.57 -19.05
CA ASP A 51 -16.74 40.53 -20.09
C ASP A 51 -16.43 39.15 -19.52
N ILE A 52 -15.57 39.08 -18.50
CA ILE A 52 -15.35 37.86 -17.71
C ILE A 52 -16.64 37.51 -16.96
N ASP A 53 -17.27 38.46 -16.26
CA ASP A 53 -18.56 38.25 -15.60
C ASP A 53 -19.69 37.93 -16.59
N PHE A 54 -19.66 38.43 -17.82
CA PHE A 54 -20.67 38.15 -18.85
C PHE A 54 -20.49 36.76 -19.45
N VAL A 55 -19.26 36.33 -19.76
CA VAL A 55 -18.97 34.96 -20.21
C VAL A 55 -19.26 33.98 -19.07
N ILE A 56 -18.89 34.31 -17.83
CA ILE A 56 -19.24 33.54 -16.63
C ILE A 56 -20.78 33.48 -16.49
N LYS A 57 -21.51 34.61 -16.54
CA LYS A 57 -22.99 34.69 -16.46
C LYS A 57 -23.73 34.01 -17.61
N LYS A 58 -23.13 33.89 -18.79
CA LYS A 58 -23.71 33.17 -19.93
C LYS A 58 -23.42 31.66 -19.89
N SER A 59 -22.36 31.25 -19.19
CA SER A 59 -22.04 29.84 -18.87
C SER A 59 -22.59 29.39 -17.51
N PHE A 60 -23.39 30.24 -16.85
CA PHE A 60 -24.05 29.99 -15.56
C PHE A 60 -25.23 29.01 -15.63
N ASN A 61 -25.39 28.23 -16.70
CA ASN A 61 -26.00 26.92 -16.59
C ASN A 61 -24.96 25.95 -16.00
N GLU A 62 -24.68 26.16 -14.70
CA GLU A 62 -24.15 25.31 -13.61
C GLU A 62 -23.09 24.21 -13.85
N ASN A 63 -22.72 23.84 -15.07
CA ASN A 63 -21.72 22.84 -15.36
C ASN A 63 -20.43 23.51 -15.84
N LYS A 64 -19.48 23.67 -14.91
CA LYS A 64 -18.09 24.01 -15.23
C LYS A 64 -17.54 22.96 -16.20
N SER A 65 -17.47 23.31 -17.48
CA SER A 65 -16.97 22.39 -18.48
C SER A 65 -15.46 22.25 -18.39
N LEU A 66 -14.92 21.09 -18.80
CA LEU A 66 -13.48 20.83 -18.76
C LEU A 66 -12.71 21.92 -19.54
N GLU A 67 -13.17 22.24 -20.74
CA GLU A 67 -12.52 23.20 -21.64
C GLU A 67 -12.39 24.59 -21.01
N ILE A 68 -13.45 25.07 -20.32
CA ILE A 68 -13.44 26.37 -19.64
C ILE A 68 -12.44 26.36 -18.47
N GLU A 69 -12.39 25.28 -17.69
CA GLU A 69 -11.47 25.20 -16.55
C GLU A 69 -10.01 25.01 -16.99
N LEU A 70 -9.77 24.31 -18.10
CA LEU A 70 -8.46 24.23 -18.75
C LEU A 70 -8.01 25.61 -19.26
N GLU A 71 -8.88 26.33 -19.97
CA GLU A 71 -8.58 27.68 -20.48
C GLU A 71 -8.27 28.66 -19.34
N LYS A 72 -9.05 28.63 -18.26
CA LYS A 72 -8.78 29.42 -17.04
C LYS A 72 -7.42 29.07 -16.43
N SER A 73 -7.10 27.78 -16.35
CA SER A 73 -5.85 27.31 -15.75
C SER A 73 -4.63 27.74 -16.57
N VAL A 74 -4.73 27.69 -17.90
CA VAL A 74 -3.67 28.12 -18.81
C VAL A 74 -3.51 29.65 -18.79
N LYS A 75 -4.61 30.41 -18.72
CA LYS A 75 -4.57 31.88 -18.62
C LYS A 75 -4.06 32.40 -17.28
N ASN A 76 -4.10 31.59 -16.22
CA ASN A 76 -3.62 31.98 -14.90
C ASN A 76 -2.14 31.59 -14.73
N PRO A 77 -1.20 32.55 -14.74
CA PRO A 77 0.23 32.26 -14.60
C PRO A 77 0.61 31.69 -13.21
N LYS A 78 -0.33 31.71 -12.25
CA LYS A 78 -0.15 31.08 -10.94
C LYS A 78 -0.57 29.61 -10.90
N MET A 79 -1.23 29.10 -11.94
CA MET A 79 -1.77 27.73 -11.98
C MET A 79 -0.86 26.78 -12.76
N LEU A 80 -0.73 26.95 -14.08
CA LEU A 80 -0.02 25.98 -14.95
C LEU A 80 1.31 26.48 -15.51
N LEU A 81 1.47 27.79 -15.72
CA LEU A 81 2.61 28.31 -16.47
C LEU A 81 3.83 28.61 -15.57
N PRO A 82 5.07 28.27 -15.99
CA PRO A 82 6.34 28.75 -15.46
C PRO A 82 6.36 30.26 -15.18
N LYS A 83 7.12 30.69 -14.15
CA LYS A 83 7.15 32.10 -13.69
C LYS A 83 7.55 33.08 -14.79
N ASP A 84 8.39 32.60 -15.72
CA ASP A 84 8.98 33.40 -16.78
C ASP A 84 8.29 33.19 -18.13
N TRP A 85 7.16 32.48 -18.17
CA TRP A 85 6.44 32.23 -19.42
C TRP A 85 5.57 33.43 -19.79
N SER A 86 5.85 34.04 -20.95
CA SER A 86 4.95 35.01 -21.61
C SER A 86 3.98 34.31 -22.58
N ALA A 87 2.70 34.22 -22.21
CA ALA A 87 1.66 33.67 -23.09
C ALA A 87 1.47 34.55 -24.33
N ARG A 88 1.54 33.97 -25.53
CA ARG A 88 1.17 34.66 -26.78
C ARG A 88 -0.26 34.28 -27.17
N ILE A 89 -1.05 35.27 -27.57
CA ILE A 89 -2.42 35.04 -28.07
C ILE A 89 -2.32 34.14 -29.32
N GLY A 90 -3.17 33.11 -29.38
CA GLY A 90 -3.16 32.09 -30.44
C GLY A 90 -2.13 30.97 -30.24
N GLN A 91 -1.36 30.99 -29.15
CA GLN A 91 -0.48 29.88 -28.82
C GLN A 91 -1.31 28.70 -28.31
N LEU A 92 -1.06 27.51 -28.87
CA LEU A 92 -1.58 26.24 -28.36
C LEU A 92 -0.67 25.72 -27.24
N ILE A 93 -1.27 25.38 -26.11
CA ILE A 93 -0.59 24.78 -24.96
C ILE A 93 -1.13 23.38 -24.76
N GLU A 94 -0.24 22.39 -24.82
CA GLU A 94 -0.58 21.01 -24.48
C GLU A 94 -0.71 20.89 -22.96
N VAL A 95 -1.93 20.64 -22.49
CA VAL A 95 -2.21 20.33 -21.09
C VAL A 95 -2.35 18.82 -20.96
N LYS A 96 -1.60 18.23 -20.05
CA LYS A 96 -1.53 16.79 -19.81
C LYS A 96 -2.35 16.43 -18.59
N LEU A 97 -3.01 15.28 -18.67
CA LEU A 97 -3.73 14.67 -17.57
C LEU A 97 -2.75 13.94 -16.65
N ILE A 98 -2.73 14.32 -15.38
CA ILE A 98 -1.92 13.66 -14.35
C ILE A 98 -2.79 12.69 -13.54
N ALA A 99 -3.98 13.14 -13.14
CA ALA A 99 -4.94 12.30 -12.40
C ALA A 99 -6.36 12.76 -12.64
N ALA A 100 -7.31 11.84 -12.58
CA ALA A 100 -8.74 12.12 -12.52
C ALA A 100 -9.33 11.32 -11.35
N VAL A 101 -10.09 11.98 -10.47
CA VAL A 101 -10.59 11.39 -9.22
C VAL A 101 -12.06 11.72 -9.05
N HIS A 102 -12.86 10.72 -8.73
CA HIS A 102 -14.30 10.92 -8.52
C HIS A 102 -14.58 11.49 -7.12
N LEU A 103 -15.40 12.54 -7.08
CA LEU A 103 -15.87 13.21 -5.85
C LEU A 103 -17.41 13.06 -5.74
N PRO A 104 -17.93 11.93 -5.21
CA PRO A 104 -19.36 11.64 -5.21
C PRO A 104 -20.20 12.69 -4.50
N SER A 105 -19.72 13.18 -3.35
CA SER A 105 -20.42 14.18 -2.54
C SER A 105 -20.66 15.50 -3.27
N GLU A 106 -19.84 15.81 -4.28
CA GLU A 106 -19.91 17.04 -5.05
C GLU A 106 -20.50 16.87 -6.45
N LYS A 107 -20.76 15.62 -6.90
CA LYS A 107 -21.09 15.28 -8.30
C LYS A 107 -20.07 15.86 -9.29
N LYS A 108 -18.80 15.74 -8.92
CA LYS A 108 -17.67 16.31 -9.68
C LYS A 108 -16.55 15.30 -9.84
N ILE A 109 -15.67 15.62 -10.78
CA ILE A 109 -14.38 14.97 -10.95
C ILE A 109 -13.30 16.01 -10.69
N ALA A 110 -12.37 15.70 -9.79
CA ALA A 110 -11.16 16.49 -9.62
C ALA A 110 -10.11 16.00 -10.62
N VAL A 111 -9.59 16.92 -11.42
CA VAL A 111 -8.62 16.62 -12.48
C VAL A 111 -7.32 17.34 -12.16
N ALA A 112 -6.26 16.59 -11.89
CA ALA A 112 -4.91 17.11 -11.80
C ALA A 112 -4.31 17.20 -13.21
N ILE A 113 -3.78 18.37 -13.55
CA ILE A 113 -3.28 18.72 -14.87
C ILE A 113 -1.89 19.32 -14.78
N GLY A 114 -1.07 19.14 -15.81
CA GLY A 114 0.24 19.78 -15.93
C GLY A 114 0.68 20.01 -17.37
N THR A 115 1.86 20.58 -17.57
CA THR A 115 2.39 20.92 -18.92
C THR A 115 3.64 20.12 -19.29
N SER A 116 4.39 19.65 -18.29
CA SER A 116 5.61 18.90 -18.44
C SER A 116 5.37 17.39 -18.56
N ASN A 117 6.30 16.70 -19.23
CA ASN A 117 6.32 15.23 -19.32
C ASN A 117 6.95 14.56 -18.08
N SER A 118 7.51 15.33 -17.14
CA SER A 118 8.32 14.80 -16.06
C SER A 118 7.53 14.12 -14.93
N HIS A 119 6.21 14.14 -15.00
CA HIS A 119 5.36 13.59 -13.94
C HIS A 119 4.94 12.16 -14.27
N HIS A 120 5.73 11.18 -13.83
CA HIS A 120 5.44 9.73 -13.96
C HIS A 120 4.30 9.24 -13.06
N TYR A 121 3.38 10.11 -12.63
CA TYR A 121 2.29 9.70 -11.77
C TYR A 121 1.09 9.29 -12.61
N ASP A 122 1.05 8.02 -13.03
CA ASP A 122 -0.16 7.48 -13.64
C ASP A 122 -1.14 7.04 -12.55
N PHE A 123 -1.99 7.97 -12.14
CA PHE A 123 -3.09 7.66 -11.21
C PHE A 123 -4.29 7.03 -11.92
N ILE A 124 -4.29 6.94 -13.25
CA ILE A 124 -5.41 6.41 -14.01
C ILE A 124 -5.09 4.97 -14.38
N SER A 125 -5.96 4.04 -14.01
CA SER A 125 -5.75 2.63 -14.35
C SER A 125 -5.78 2.42 -15.86
N TYR A 126 -5.01 1.44 -16.34
CA TYR A 126 -5.05 0.99 -17.73
C TYR A 126 -6.49 0.66 -18.16
N GLU A 127 -7.24 -0.03 -17.30
CA GLU A 127 -8.64 -0.37 -17.53
C GLU A 127 -9.53 0.87 -17.73
N CYS A 128 -9.33 1.93 -16.94
CA CYS A 128 -10.07 3.18 -17.10
C CYS A 128 -9.75 3.86 -18.45
N ARG A 129 -8.48 3.83 -18.89
CA ARG A 129 -8.09 4.36 -20.21
C ARG A 129 -8.69 3.56 -21.34
N GLU A 130 -8.58 2.23 -21.29
CA GLU A 130 -9.15 1.34 -22.32
C GLU A 130 -10.67 1.45 -22.41
N LYS A 131 -11.37 1.53 -21.26
CA LYS A 131 -12.82 1.76 -21.25
C LYS A 131 -13.16 3.11 -21.88
N SER A 132 -12.41 4.16 -21.56
CA SER A 132 -12.60 5.50 -22.16
C SER A 132 -12.40 5.48 -23.67
N ASN A 133 -11.33 4.84 -24.15
CA ASN A 133 -11.03 4.68 -25.58
C ASN A 133 -12.18 3.98 -26.31
N ARG A 134 -12.63 2.84 -25.79
CA ARG A 134 -13.75 2.08 -26.36
C ARG A 134 -15.03 2.91 -26.43
N MET A 135 -15.40 3.58 -25.34
CA MET A 135 -16.60 4.42 -25.30
C MET A 135 -16.53 5.57 -26.31
N LEU A 136 -15.34 6.16 -26.50
CA LEU A 136 -15.12 7.21 -27.49
C LEU A 136 -15.28 6.66 -28.92
N MET A 137 -14.71 5.50 -29.21
CA MET A 137 -14.84 4.83 -30.51
C MET A 137 -16.30 4.46 -30.82
N GLU A 138 -17.02 3.88 -29.85
CA GLU A 138 -18.44 3.54 -29.98
C GLU A 138 -19.29 4.79 -30.24
N HIS A 139 -19.03 5.88 -29.52
CA HIS A 139 -19.71 7.15 -29.76
C HIS A 139 -19.40 7.71 -31.14
N HIS A 140 -18.13 7.69 -31.59
CA HIS A 140 -17.78 8.15 -32.94
C HIS A 140 -18.49 7.34 -34.01
N ALA A 141 -18.54 6.01 -33.88
CA ALA A 141 -19.27 5.15 -34.80
C ALA A 141 -20.77 5.49 -34.82
N ALA A 142 -21.40 5.64 -33.65
CA ALA A 142 -22.80 6.02 -33.54
C ALA A 142 -23.08 7.41 -34.12
N TYR A 143 -22.16 8.36 -33.92
CA TYR A 143 -22.27 9.73 -34.43
C TYR A 143 -22.14 9.78 -35.95
N GLU A 144 -21.24 8.99 -36.55
CA GLU A 144 -21.14 8.90 -38.02
C GLU A 144 -22.40 8.27 -38.64
N VAL A 145 -22.98 7.24 -38.00
CA VAL A 145 -24.28 6.69 -38.42
C VAL A 145 -25.39 7.74 -38.29
N PHE A 146 -25.43 8.48 -37.18
CA PHE A 146 -26.37 9.57 -36.98
C PHE A 146 -26.22 10.64 -38.06
N ARG A 147 -25.00 11.08 -38.35
CA ARG A 147 -24.68 12.07 -39.37
C ARG A 147 -25.08 11.61 -40.77
N ALA A 148 -24.78 10.36 -41.13
CA ALA A 148 -25.17 9.78 -42.41
C ALA A 148 -26.71 9.70 -42.56
N ASN A 149 -27.42 9.40 -41.48
CA ASN A 149 -28.89 9.40 -41.47
C ASN A 149 -29.46 10.82 -41.67
N ILE A 150 -28.92 11.83 -40.96
CA ILE A 150 -29.33 13.23 -41.12
C ILE A 150 -29.07 13.72 -42.55
N GLU A 151 -27.90 13.40 -43.12
CA GLU A 151 -27.55 13.79 -44.49
C GLU A 151 -28.44 13.09 -45.54
N SER A 152 -28.76 11.81 -45.32
CA SER A 152 -29.68 11.06 -46.18
C SER A 152 -31.09 11.64 -46.14
N GLU A 153 -31.61 12.00 -44.97
CA GLU A 153 -32.93 12.62 -44.83
C GLU A 153 -32.95 14.03 -45.43
N ARG A 154 -31.91 14.83 -45.19
CA ARG A 154 -31.74 16.14 -45.82
C ARG A 154 -31.77 16.01 -47.35
N SER A 155 -31.06 15.03 -47.90
CA SER A 155 -31.05 14.75 -49.34
C SER A 155 -32.42 14.34 -49.87
N LYS A 156 -33.19 13.52 -49.13
CA LYS A 156 -34.57 13.14 -49.50
C LYS A 156 -35.51 14.35 -49.51
N ILE A 157 -35.36 15.24 -48.54
CA ILE A 157 -36.14 16.48 -48.49
C ILE A 157 -35.79 17.40 -49.65
N GLU A 158 -34.50 17.64 -49.87
CA GLU A 158 -34.03 18.46 -50.99
C GLU A 158 -34.51 17.92 -52.35
N ALA A 159 -34.64 16.59 -52.49
CA ALA A 159 -35.22 15.95 -53.67
C ALA A 159 -36.73 16.22 -53.82
N LEU A 160 -37.52 16.12 -52.75
CA LEU A 160 -38.96 16.39 -52.77
C LEU A 160 -39.29 17.84 -53.16
N PHE A 161 -38.43 18.80 -52.82
CA PHE A 161 -38.62 20.22 -53.16
C PHE A 161 -38.17 20.61 -54.57
N LYS A 162 -37.56 19.70 -55.34
CA LYS A 162 -37.31 19.92 -56.77
C LYS A 162 -38.56 19.72 -57.63
N GLU A 163 -39.67 19.24 -57.04
CA GLU A 163 -40.96 19.14 -57.74
C GLU A 163 -41.71 20.50 -57.73
N PRO A 164 -42.27 20.96 -58.87
CA PRO A 164 -42.87 22.29 -59.02
C PRO A 164 -44.04 22.60 -58.06
N GLU A 165 -44.74 21.56 -57.56
CA GLU A 165 -45.95 21.72 -56.75
C GLU A 165 -45.67 22.01 -55.26
N ALA A 166 -44.43 21.86 -54.79
CA ALA A 166 -44.08 21.94 -53.36
C ALA A 166 -43.53 23.31 -52.88
N GLN A 167 -43.50 24.34 -53.74
CA GLN A 167 -42.79 25.62 -53.50
C GLN A 167 -43.46 26.60 -52.51
N SER A 168 -44.16 26.11 -51.49
CA SER A 168 -44.57 26.93 -50.34
C SER A 168 -43.43 26.99 -49.31
N ALA A 169 -42.64 28.06 -49.35
CA ALA A 169 -41.43 28.27 -48.55
C ALA A 169 -41.61 28.19 -47.01
N LYS A 170 -42.84 28.21 -46.50
CA LYS A 170 -43.14 28.12 -45.06
C LYS A 170 -42.90 26.70 -44.48
N ASN A 171 -42.88 25.67 -45.33
CA ASN A 171 -42.78 24.27 -44.89
C ASN A 171 -41.33 23.78 -44.66
N PHE A 172 -40.31 24.48 -45.19
CA PHE A 172 -38.92 24.01 -45.12
C PHE A 172 -38.32 24.18 -43.71
N SER A 173 -38.50 25.37 -43.11
CA SER A 173 -38.02 25.67 -41.76
C SER A 173 -38.67 24.77 -40.71
N ASP A 174 -39.99 24.57 -40.80
CA ASP A 174 -40.74 23.76 -39.82
C ASP A 174 -40.39 22.28 -39.92
N MET A 175 -40.02 21.79 -41.11
CA MET A 175 -39.65 20.40 -41.34
C MET A 175 -38.17 20.11 -41.02
N GLU A 176 -37.27 21.07 -41.26
CA GLU A 176 -35.87 21.01 -40.80
C GLU A 176 -35.80 21.05 -39.27
N LEU A 177 -36.67 21.85 -38.64
CA LEU A 177 -36.87 21.83 -37.19
C LEU A 177 -37.43 20.48 -36.73
N ALA A 178 -38.42 19.91 -37.41
CA ALA A 178 -39.00 18.60 -37.07
C ALA A 178 -38.00 17.43 -37.22
N ILE A 179 -37.03 17.49 -38.14
CA ILE A 179 -35.93 16.51 -38.22
C ILE A 179 -34.99 16.65 -37.03
N LYS A 180 -34.61 17.88 -36.68
CA LYS A 180 -33.76 18.14 -35.51
C LYS A 180 -34.46 17.80 -34.20
N GLU A 181 -35.77 17.97 -34.11
CA GLU A 181 -36.57 17.66 -32.92
C GLU A 181 -36.86 16.15 -32.76
N LYS A 182 -36.89 15.37 -33.84
CA LYS A 182 -37.24 13.94 -33.78
C LYS A 182 -36.07 13.00 -33.49
N ARG A 183 -34.81 13.47 -33.52
CA ARG A 183 -33.65 12.59 -33.29
C ARG A 183 -32.64 13.25 -32.35
N GLU A 184 -32.55 12.69 -31.14
CA GLU A 184 -31.49 13.04 -30.20
C GLU A 184 -30.14 12.55 -30.74
N ALA A 185 -29.15 13.43 -30.82
CA ALA A 185 -27.79 13.05 -31.17
C ALA A 185 -27.24 12.08 -30.10
N PRO A 186 -26.40 11.09 -30.46
CA PRO A 186 -25.76 10.23 -29.47
C PRO A 186 -25.05 11.07 -28.41
N ILE A 187 -25.39 10.87 -27.14
CA ILE A 187 -24.80 11.58 -26.01
C ILE A 187 -23.68 10.71 -25.43
N LEU A 188 -22.47 11.26 -25.35
CA LEU A 188 -21.39 10.60 -24.61
C LEU A 188 -21.69 10.72 -23.11
N ASN A 189 -21.70 9.61 -22.39
CA ASN A 189 -21.94 9.61 -20.95
C ASN A 189 -20.71 9.09 -20.22
N THR A 190 -20.28 9.80 -19.18
CA THR A 190 -19.15 9.48 -18.31
C THR A 190 -19.52 8.55 -17.15
N ALA A 191 -20.81 8.26 -16.92
CA ALA A 191 -21.31 7.46 -15.80
C ALA A 191 -20.61 6.09 -15.68
N GLU A 192 -20.33 5.43 -16.81
CA GLU A 192 -19.65 4.13 -16.83
C GLU A 192 -18.17 4.21 -16.43
N LEU A 193 -17.56 5.39 -16.44
CA LEU A 193 -16.17 5.60 -16.01
C LEU A 193 -16.05 5.89 -14.52
N LEU A 194 -17.08 6.45 -13.88
CA LEU A 194 -17.02 6.84 -12.46
C LEU A 194 -16.59 5.69 -11.52
N PRO A 195 -17.05 4.44 -11.73
CA PRO A 195 -16.57 3.31 -10.93
C PRO A 195 -15.08 3.02 -11.10
N LEU A 196 -14.52 3.22 -12.31
CA LEU A 196 -13.13 2.95 -12.66
C LEU A 196 -12.17 4.07 -12.25
N LEU A 197 -12.67 5.28 -12.02
CA LEU A 197 -11.86 6.38 -11.52
C LEU A 197 -11.35 6.09 -10.10
N PRO A 198 -10.10 6.46 -9.79
CA PRO A 198 -9.57 6.48 -8.43
C PRO A 198 -10.48 7.23 -7.46
N LYS A 199 -10.49 6.77 -6.21
CA LYS A 199 -11.30 7.37 -5.15
C LYS A 199 -10.44 8.36 -4.37
N GLY A 200 -11.07 9.46 -3.95
CA GLY A 200 -10.31 10.53 -3.33
C GLY A 200 -11.13 11.73 -2.89
N THR A 201 -10.43 12.80 -2.52
CA THR A 201 -11.03 14.07 -2.14
C THR A 201 -10.16 15.24 -2.60
N ALA A 202 -10.75 16.41 -2.80
CA ALA A 202 -10.02 17.64 -3.08
C ALA A 202 -10.12 18.59 -1.89
N PHE A 203 -9.10 19.41 -1.67
CA PHE A 203 -9.07 20.35 -0.55
C PHE A 203 -8.33 21.64 -0.88
N ARG A 204 -8.65 22.72 -0.17
CA ARG A 204 -8.00 24.02 -0.39
C ARG A 204 -6.62 24.07 0.25
N VAL A 205 -5.60 24.28 -0.57
CA VAL A 205 -4.20 24.45 -0.15
C VAL A 205 -3.99 25.87 0.38
N GLY A 206 -4.41 26.89 -0.38
CA GLY A 206 -4.12 28.29 -0.05
C GLY A 206 -2.61 28.57 -0.07
N THR A 207 -2.15 29.60 0.63
CA THR A 207 -0.72 29.95 0.82
C THR A 207 -0.17 29.44 2.15
N ALA A 208 -0.76 28.38 2.70
CA ALA A 208 -0.46 27.95 4.06
C ALA A 208 0.82 27.12 4.14
N ALA A 209 1.46 27.09 5.32
CA ALA A 209 2.57 26.18 5.58
C ALA A 209 2.12 24.70 5.52
N ILE A 210 3.05 23.79 5.22
CA ILE A 210 2.78 22.35 5.01
C ILE A 210 1.95 21.70 6.13
N ASN A 211 2.26 22.01 7.40
CA ASN A 211 1.50 21.50 8.56
C ASN A 211 0.01 21.89 8.59
N THR A 212 -0.33 23.00 7.93
CA THR A 212 -1.72 23.46 7.80
C THR A 212 -2.38 22.77 6.61
N ILE A 213 -1.62 22.53 5.54
CA ILE A 213 -2.06 21.75 4.37
C ILE A 213 -2.38 20.32 4.80
N GLU A 214 -1.51 19.64 5.56
CA GLU A 214 -1.74 18.31 6.10
C GLU A 214 -2.98 18.24 6.99
N ARG A 215 -3.16 19.20 7.91
CA ARG A 215 -4.37 19.25 8.75
C ARG A 215 -5.65 19.40 7.93
N ARG A 216 -5.62 20.21 6.87
CA ARG A 216 -6.74 20.35 5.94
C ARG A 216 -6.96 19.08 5.11
N ALA A 217 -5.89 18.40 4.72
CA ALA A 217 -5.95 17.13 4.02
C ALA A 217 -6.63 16.06 4.89
N ILE A 218 -6.22 15.92 6.15
CA ILE A 218 -6.84 15.00 7.13
C ILE A 218 -8.32 15.34 7.34
N GLN A 219 -8.66 16.62 7.47
CA GLN A 219 -10.05 17.07 7.56
C GLN A 219 -10.85 16.68 6.31
N ALA A 220 -10.28 16.84 5.11
CA ALA A 220 -10.93 16.48 3.86
C ALA A 220 -11.12 14.97 3.71
N ILE A 221 -10.16 14.16 4.17
CA ILE A 221 -10.29 12.69 4.22
C ILE A 221 -11.42 12.31 5.18
N THR A 222 -11.44 12.89 6.37
CA THR A 222 -12.47 12.61 7.39
C THR A 222 -13.87 13.03 6.94
N ALA A 223 -13.96 14.14 6.19
CA ALA A 223 -15.21 14.63 5.62
C ALA A 223 -15.62 13.92 4.32
N SER A 224 -14.76 13.05 3.77
CA SER A 224 -15.06 12.31 2.54
C SER A 224 -16.18 11.28 2.78
N THR A 225 -16.96 11.00 1.75
CA THR A 225 -17.92 9.89 1.74
C THR A 225 -17.26 8.53 1.52
N TRP A 226 -15.99 8.51 1.14
CA TRP A 226 -15.22 7.28 0.99
C TRP A 226 -14.76 6.76 2.35
N ALA A 227 -14.74 5.43 2.49
CA ALA A 227 -14.11 4.78 3.64
C ALA A 227 -12.61 5.11 3.69
N PRO A 228 -11.97 5.12 4.88
CA PRO A 228 -10.53 5.39 4.99
C PRO A 228 -9.68 4.33 4.27
N SER A 229 -8.39 4.61 4.07
CA SER A 229 -7.46 3.57 3.61
C SER A 229 -7.28 2.53 4.71
N ARG A 230 -7.10 1.26 4.31
CA ARG A 230 -6.87 0.14 5.24
C ARG A 230 -5.70 0.43 6.19
N ASP A 231 -4.60 0.91 5.64
CA ASP A 231 -3.30 1.06 6.30
C ASP A 231 -2.99 2.52 6.70
N GLY A 232 -3.99 3.41 6.57
CA GLY A 232 -3.82 4.85 6.80
C GLY A 232 -2.94 5.57 5.78
N THR A 233 -2.61 4.95 4.64
CA THR A 233 -1.81 5.58 3.59
C THR A 233 -2.66 6.36 2.59
N TYR A 234 -2.18 7.55 2.25
CA TYR A 234 -2.84 8.48 1.36
C TYR A 234 -1.83 9.12 0.41
N SER A 235 -2.34 9.50 -0.74
CA SER A 235 -1.55 9.92 -1.87
C SER A 235 -2.00 11.29 -2.31
N GLY A 236 -1.14 12.29 -2.15
CA GLY A 236 -1.49 13.67 -2.46
C GLY A 236 -0.82 14.21 -3.72
N ILE A 237 -1.48 15.15 -4.38
CA ILE A 237 -0.92 16.03 -5.39
C ILE A 237 -1.15 17.46 -4.93
N LEU A 238 -0.08 18.25 -4.85
CA LEU A 238 -0.13 19.67 -4.55
C LEU A 238 0.37 20.50 -5.74
N PRO A 239 -0.23 21.66 -5.98
CA PRO A 239 0.31 22.62 -6.92
C PRO A 239 1.61 23.21 -6.34
N GLY A 240 2.65 23.30 -7.15
CA GLY A 240 3.94 23.87 -6.73
C GLY A 240 3.87 25.36 -6.42
N ARG A 241 2.83 26.04 -6.92
CA ARG A 241 2.56 27.46 -6.62
C ARG A 241 1.26 27.63 -5.84
N PRO A 242 1.33 27.53 -4.50
CA PRO A 242 0.17 27.76 -3.67
C PRO A 242 -0.39 29.18 -3.86
N HIS A 243 -1.68 29.27 -4.14
CA HIS A 243 -2.44 30.53 -4.21
C HIS A 243 -3.79 30.37 -3.48
N LYS A 244 -4.51 31.48 -3.28
CA LYS A 244 -5.75 31.49 -2.47
C LYS A 244 -6.78 30.43 -2.89
N GLU A 245 -6.91 30.18 -4.19
CA GLU A 245 -7.86 29.23 -4.77
C GLU A 245 -7.24 27.85 -5.10
N ALA A 246 -6.00 27.60 -4.69
CA ALA A 246 -5.26 26.42 -5.11
C ALA A 246 -5.87 25.18 -4.44
N LEU A 247 -6.11 24.14 -5.23
CA LEU A 247 -6.63 22.86 -4.77
C LEU A 247 -5.52 21.83 -4.74
N GLY A 248 -5.56 20.99 -3.71
CA GLY A 248 -4.79 19.77 -3.58
C GLY A 248 -5.72 18.60 -3.80
N LEU A 249 -5.16 17.52 -4.34
CA LEU A 249 -5.89 16.29 -4.60
C LEU A 249 -5.36 15.18 -3.69
N LEU A 250 -6.23 14.39 -3.09
CA LEU A 250 -5.89 13.20 -2.31
C LEU A 250 -6.55 11.99 -2.96
N VAL A 251 -5.81 10.90 -3.05
CA VAL A 251 -6.22 9.62 -3.62
C VAL A 251 -5.86 8.52 -2.63
N TRP A 252 -6.72 7.52 -2.49
CA TRP A 252 -6.43 6.30 -1.73
C TRP A 252 -7.35 5.17 -2.21
N GLN A 253 -7.08 3.96 -1.73
CA GLN A 253 -7.95 2.81 -1.92
C GLN A 253 -8.88 2.72 -0.71
N PRO A 254 -10.18 3.03 -0.83
CA PRO A 254 -11.11 2.95 0.28
C PRO A 254 -11.25 1.50 0.72
N TYR A 255 -11.27 1.31 2.03
CA TYR A 255 -11.37 -0.01 2.63
C TYR A 255 -12.67 -0.13 3.43
N SER A 256 -13.55 -1.00 2.96
CA SER A 256 -14.89 -1.21 3.54
C SER A 256 -15.01 -2.49 4.39
N GLY A 257 -13.89 -3.15 4.68
CA GLY A 257 -13.84 -4.33 5.54
C GLY A 257 -13.97 -3.99 7.03
N PRO A 258 -13.81 -5.00 7.92
CA PRO A 258 -13.73 -4.76 9.36
C PRO A 258 -12.51 -3.89 9.70
N PRO A 259 -12.44 -3.22 10.86
CA PRO A 259 -11.30 -2.34 11.21
C PRO A 259 -9.94 -3.01 10.94
N SER A 260 -8.94 -2.29 10.46
CA SER A 260 -7.64 -2.89 10.18
C SER A 260 -6.79 -3.03 11.45
N TYR A 261 -5.84 -3.96 11.47
CA TYR A 261 -4.92 -4.09 12.60
C TYR A 261 -4.14 -2.80 12.92
N PRO A 262 -3.65 -2.02 11.92
CA PRO A 262 -3.12 -0.68 12.18
C PRO A 262 -4.10 0.25 12.92
N GLU A 263 -5.40 0.23 12.57
CA GLU A 263 -6.43 0.99 13.28
C GLU A 263 -6.60 0.51 14.73
N ILE A 264 -6.62 -0.80 14.94
CA ILE A 264 -6.72 -1.41 16.27
C ILE A 264 -5.54 -0.98 17.16
N ARG A 265 -4.31 -1.11 16.68
CA ARG A 265 -3.09 -0.71 17.41
C ARG A 265 -3.10 0.77 17.78
N ALA A 266 -3.38 1.63 16.81
CA ALA A 266 -3.42 3.08 17.04
C ALA A 266 -4.51 3.43 18.07
N THR A 267 -5.63 2.70 18.04
CA THR A 267 -6.73 2.83 19.01
C THR A 267 -6.30 2.42 20.42
N VAL A 268 -5.63 1.26 20.58
CA VAL A 268 -5.10 0.80 21.87
C VAL A 268 -4.08 1.80 22.42
N GLN A 269 -3.14 2.26 21.59
CA GLN A 269 -2.12 3.23 21.99
C GLN A 269 -2.71 4.53 22.53
N LYS A 270 -3.79 5.01 21.90
CA LYS A 270 -4.46 6.24 22.28
C LYS A 270 -5.34 6.08 23.53
N LEU A 271 -6.13 5.01 23.62
CA LEU A 271 -7.12 4.84 24.69
C LEU A 271 -6.55 4.15 25.93
N LEU A 272 -5.54 3.30 25.76
CA LEU A 272 -4.98 2.45 26.81
C LEU A 272 -3.45 2.61 26.90
N PRO A 273 -2.93 3.83 27.16
CA PRO A 273 -1.48 4.04 27.27
C PRO A 273 -0.82 3.23 28.41
N LYS A 274 -1.59 2.63 29.32
CA LYS A 274 -1.10 1.72 30.37
C LYS A 274 -0.85 0.29 29.88
N ALA A 275 -1.37 -0.10 28.71
CA ALA A 275 -1.08 -1.38 28.08
C ALA A 275 0.38 -1.48 27.62
N PHE A 276 1.06 -0.34 27.49
CA PHE A 276 2.42 -0.27 26.95
C PHE A 276 3.49 -0.16 28.03
N ALA A 277 4.70 -0.60 27.71
CA ALA A 277 5.90 -0.25 28.47
C ALA A 277 6.17 1.27 28.40
N LYS A 278 6.76 1.83 29.46
CA LYS A 278 7.09 3.25 29.55
C LYS A 278 8.51 3.45 30.11
N PRO A 279 9.46 3.96 29.31
CA PRO A 279 9.37 4.11 27.86
C PRO A 279 9.26 2.74 27.16
N ARG A 280 8.75 2.72 25.93
CA ARG A 280 8.89 1.54 25.06
C ARG A 280 10.36 1.39 24.68
N SER A 281 10.82 0.15 24.58
CA SER A 281 12.20 -0.16 24.22
C SER A 281 12.47 0.22 22.76
N SER A 282 13.58 0.90 22.52
CA SER A 282 14.17 1.08 21.18
C SER A 282 15.35 0.15 20.94
N ALA A 283 15.62 -0.76 21.89
CA ALA A 283 16.67 -1.75 21.74
C ALA A 283 16.17 -2.89 20.86
N LEU A 284 17.02 -3.34 19.95
CA LEU A 284 16.84 -4.61 19.26
C LEU A 284 17.11 -5.71 20.29
N GLY A 285 16.05 -6.30 20.80
CA GLY A 285 16.17 -7.43 21.72
C GLY A 285 16.36 -8.72 20.95
N ARG A 286 17.55 -9.32 21.04
CA ARG A 286 17.76 -10.78 21.10
C ARG A 286 18.53 -11.04 22.39
N PRO A 287 18.34 -12.16 23.09
CA PRO A 287 19.27 -12.54 24.14
C PRO A 287 20.60 -12.90 23.48
N ASP A 288 21.63 -12.11 23.76
CA ASP A 288 23.03 -12.28 23.35
C ASP A 288 23.35 -11.98 21.87
N PHE A 289 23.46 -10.70 21.53
CA PHE A 289 24.22 -10.24 20.36
C PHE A 289 25.52 -9.59 20.83
N ASP A 290 26.66 -9.98 20.23
CA ASP A 290 27.88 -9.17 20.26
C ASP A 290 27.59 -7.86 19.53
N PHE A 291 27.65 -6.74 20.26
CA PHE A 291 27.13 -5.41 19.88
C PHE A 291 27.88 -4.71 18.72
N SER A 292 28.56 -5.44 17.83
CA SER A 292 29.35 -4.87 16.73
C SER A 292 28.76 -5.07 15.32
N ILE A 293 27.56 -5.66 15.18
CA ILE A 293 26.96 -5.88 13.85
C ILE A 293 26.12 -4.67 13.44
N THR A 294 26.51 -4.05 12.32
CA THR A 294 25.68 -3.07 11.60
C THR A 294 24.38 -3.75 11.19
N THR A 295 23.29 -3.41 11.86
CA THR A 295 21.96 -3.97 11.56
C THR A 295 21.53 -3.65 10.13
N PHE A 296 21.49 -4.65 9.27
CA PHE A 296 20.83 -4.57 7.96
C PHE A 296 19.31 -4.79 8.11
N SER A 297 18.62 -3.82 8.69
CA SER A 297 17.16 -3.89 8.84
C SER A 297 16.47 -3.65 7.49
N ALA A 298 16.06 -4.73 6.84
CA ALA A 298 15.31 -4.65 5.60
C ALA A 298 14.01 -5.44 5.70
N THR A 299 12.90 -4.86 5.22
CA THR A 299 11.55 -5.39 5.42
C THR A 299 10.99 -6.09 4.20
N VAL A 300 10.69 -7.38 4.33
CA VAL A 300 10.03 -8.16 3.30
C VAL A 300 8.52 -8.05 3.50
N ASP A 301 7.77 -7.87 2.42
CA ASP A 301 6.31 -7.92 2.42
C ASP A 301 5.85 -9.15 1.64
N PRO A 302 5.79 -10.33 2.30
CA PRO A 302 5.12 -11.45 1.69
C PRO A 302 3.63 -11.11 1.69
N LYS A 303 3.08 -10.82 0.50
CA LYS A 303 1.64 -10.61 0.25
C LYS A 303 0.73 -11.65 0.92
N GLY A 304 1.31 -12.80 1.23
CA GLY A 304 0.97 -13.66 2.35
C GLY A 304 2.08 -14.70 2.47
N ILE A 305 2.20 -15.36 3.63
CA ILE A 305 3.12 -16.52 3.76
C ILE A 305 2.73 -17.69 2.82
N ASN A 306 1.50 -17.68 2.30
CA ASN A 306 1.02 -18.64 1.30
C ASN A 306 1.31 -18.19 -0.14
N GLU A 307 1.82 -16.96 -0.35
CA GLU A 307 2.20 -16.41 -1.65
C GLU A 307 3.72 -16.46 -1.87
N LEU A 308 4.44 -17.33 -1.14
CA LEU A 308 5.89 -17.50 -1.26
C LEU A 308 6.35 -18.23 -2.55
N ASN A 309 5.41 -18.59 -3.42
CA ASN A 309 5.66 -19.40 -4.60
C ASN A 309 6.57 -18.68 -5.60
N GLY A 310 7.68 -19.33 -5.96
CA GLY A 310 8.66 -18.81 -6.92
C GLY A 310 9.55 -17.68 -6.38
N ILE A 311 9.41 -17.29 -5.11
CA ILE A 311 10.26 -16.25 -4.50
C ILE A 311 11.70 -16.71 -4.36
N PHE A 312 11.94 -18.00 -4.13
CA PHE A 312 13.29 -18.56 -3.95
C PHE A 312 13.87 -19.17 -5.23
N GLY A 313 13.30 -18.82 -6.40
CA GLY A 313 13.81 -19.30 -7.69
C GLY A 313 15.28 -18.93 -7.89
N ASP A 314 16.08 -19.90 -8.33
CA ASP A 314 17.52 -19.76 -8.58
C ASP A 314 18.39 -19.45 -7.34
N ILE A 315 17.89 -19.66 -6.12
CA ILE A 315 18.73 -19.59 -4.92
C ILE A 315 19.72 -20.76 -4.89
N GLU A 316 21.00 -20.45 -4.64
CA GLU A 316 22.05 -21.43 -4.42
C GLU A 316 22.70 -21.15 -3.07
N LEU A 317 22.60 -22.10 -2.14
CA LEU A 317 23.23 -21.99 -0.83
C LEU A 317 24.65 -22.52 -0.93
N ASP A 318 25.61 -21.88 -0.26
CA ASP A 318 27.02 -22.30 -0.27
C ASP A 318 27.17 -23.68 0.38
N PRO A 319 27.52 -24.74 -0.38
CA PRO A 319 27.62 -26.10 0.14
C PRO A 319 28.86 -26.33 1.01
N SER A 320 29.72 -25.33 1.20
CA SER A 320 30.89 -25.48 2.06
C SER A 320 30.50 -25.45 3.54
N ASP A 321 31.04 -26.43 4.29
CA ASP A 321 30.99 -26.50 5.76
C ASP A 321 29.61 -26.82 6.39
N ASP A 322 28.77 -27.62 5.71
CA ASP A 322 27.44 -28.03 6.19
C ASP A 322 27.43 -28.55 7.65
N ASP A 323 28.39 -29.40 8.04
CA ASP A 323 28.44 -29.95 9.40
C ASP A 323 28.82 -28.89 10.45
N ALA A 324 29.74 -27.97 10.11
CA ALA A 324 30.15 -26.89 11.01
C ALA A 324 29.03 -25.85 11.23
N ARG A 325 28.08 -25.75 10.29
CA ARG A 325 26.92 -24.85 10.38
C ARG A 325 25.72 -25.49 11.07
N THR A 326 25.44 -26.75 10.74
CA THR A 326 24.22 -27.44 11.20
C THR A 326 24.26 -27.85 12.67
N GLU A 327 25.40 -28.28 13.23
CA GLU A 327 25.42 -28.69 14.65
C GLU A 327 25.23 -27.52 15.63
N PRO A 328 25.88 -26.36 15.47
CA PRO A 328 25.60 -25.18 16.29
C PRO A 328 24.15 -24.71 16.17
N LEU A 329 23.54 -24.79 14.98
CA LEU A 329 22.12 -24.52 14.80
C LEU A 329 21.28 -25.51 15.62
N ARG A 330 21.50 -26.83 15.48
CA ARG A 330 20.72 -27.85 16.19
C ARG A 330 20.85 -27.71 17.70
N SER A 331 22.03 -27.36 18.21
CA SER A 331 22.19 -27.00 19.62
C SER A 331 21.35 -25.77 19.97
N GLY A 332 21.45 -24.71 19.17
CA GLY A 332 20.64 -23.50 19.35
C GLY A 332 19.13 -23.78 19.39
N LEU A 333 18.64 -24.62 18.47
CA LEU A 333 17.24 -25.06 18.42
C LEU A 333 16.87 -25.86 19.66
N ARG A 334 17.71 -26.79 20.14
CA ARG A 334 17.46 -27.56 21.37
C ARG A 334 17.41 -26.69 22.63
N ASP A 335 18.23 -25.65 22.67
CA ASP A 335 18.38 -24.81 23.84
C ASP A 335 17.33 -23.68 23.90
N ARG A 336 17.00 -23.12 22.73
CA ARG A 336 16.22 -21.86 22.62
C ARG A 336 14.98 -21.97 21.72
N GLY A 337 14.77 -23.05 20.98
CA GLY A 337 13.69 -23.11 20.00
C GLY A 337 13.95 -22.20 18.80
N PHE A 338 12.89 -21.69 18.20
CA PHE A 338 12.96 -20.87 16.98
C PHE A 338 13.59 -19.50 17.23
N GLU A 339 13.70 -19.07 18.49
CA GLU A 339 14.42 -17.89 18.98
C GLU A 339 15.92 -17.91 18.66
N ALA A 340 16.45 -19.10 18.38
CA ALA A 340 17.80 -19.23 17.84
C ALA A 340 17.93 -18.63 16.42
N ILE A 341 16.84 -18.50 15.68
CA ILE A 341 16.79 -18.15 14.25
C ILE A 341 16.05 -16.83 14.04
N ALA A 342 14.87 -16.65 14.62
CA ALA A 342 14.07 -15.45 14.51
C ALA A 342 13.41 -15.12 15.85
N TRP A 343 12.81 -13.93 15.99
CA TRP A 343 12.03 -13.60 17.18
C TRP A 343 11.05 -12.46 16.90
N TYR A 344 9.93 -12.46 17.62
CA TYR A 344 8.94 -11.40 17.60
C TYR A 344 9.15 -10.39 18.73
N GLN A 345 9.19 -9.11 18.38
CA GLN A 345 9.17 -7.98 19.33
C GLN A 345 7.79 -7.33 19.35
N SER A 346 7.05 -7.53 20.44
CA SER A 346 5.71 -6.98 20.63
C SER A 346 5.63 -5.46 20.58
N TYR A 347 4.58 -4.93 19.97
CA TYR A 347 4.38 -3.48 19.91
C TYR A 347 3.95 -2.86 21.26
N HIS A 348 3.50 -3.68 22.22
CA HIS A 348 3.22 -3.24 23.59
C HIS A 348 4.51 -2.85 24.34
N VAL A 349 5.64 -3.47 23.99
CA VAL A 349 6.91 -3.29 24.71
C VAL A 349 7.92 -2.50 23.87
N TRP A 350 7.97 -2.73 22.56
CA TRP A 350 8.92 -2.09 21.64
C TRP A 350 8.30 -0.90 20.89
N SER A 351 9.16 0.06 20.53
CA SER A 351 8.76 1.27 19.81
C SER A 351 8.32 0.99 18.38
N GLU A 352 7.67 1.96 17.72
CA GLU A 352 7.27 1.86 16.30
C GLU A 352 8.44 1.50 15.36
N ASN A 353 9.66 1.90 15.71
CA ASN A 353 10.85 1.65 14.89
C ASN A 353 11.47 0.28 15.14
N THR A 354 11.03 -0.44 16.16
CA THR A 354 11.72 -1.65 16.62
C THR A 354 10.78 -2.83 16.89
N TRP A 355 9.47 -2.67 16.90
CA TRP A 355 8.57 -3.82 16.99
C TRP A 355 8.47 -4.57 15.66
N GLY A 356 8.19 -5.87 15.67
CA GLY A 356 8.04 -6.70 14.48
C GLY A 356 8.78 -8.03 14.59
N ILE A 357 8.87 -8.76 13.48
CA ILE A 357 9.57 -10.03 13.37
C ILE A 357 11.00 -9.76 12.90
N TYR A 358 11.96 -10.40 13.54
CA TYR A 358 13.38 -10.31 13.18
C TYR A 358 13.93 -11.69 12.86
N PHE A 359 14.67 -11.80 11.76
CA PHE A 359 15.41 -12.99 11.38
C PHE A 359 16.90 -12.74 11.57
N ASP A 360 17.62 -13.66 12.21
CA ASP A 360 19.06 -13.79 12.02
C ASP A 360 19.30 -14.43 10.64
N ALA A 361 19.81 -13.62 9.71
CA ALA A 361 19.97 -14.02 8.32
C ALA A 361 20.90 -15.24 8.15
N ALA A 362 21.97 -15.32 8.95
CA ALA A 362 22.92 -16.43 8.88
C ALA A 362 22.31 -17.71 9.46
N LYS A 363 21.56 -17.59 10.58
CA LYS A 363 20.89 -18.75 11.20
C LYS A 363 19.73 -19.27 10.36
N LEU A 364 19.09 -18.40 9.59
CA LEU A 364 18.08 -18.82 8.62
C LEU A 364 18.69 -19.66 7.50
N ASP A 365 19.85 -19.26 6.97
CA ASP A 365 20.59 -20.08 6.01
C ASP A 365 21.01 -21.41 6.66
N ASP A 366 21.52 -21.40 7.90
CA ASP A 366 21.91 -22.61 8.63
C ASP A 366 20.73 -23.59 8.75
N LEU A 367 19.51 -23.10 9.02
CA LEU A 367 18.29 -23.93 9.05
C LEU A 367 18.00 -24.54 7.68
N SER A 368 18.13 -23.75 6.62
CA SER A 368 17.97 -24.25 5.26
C SER A 368 18.98 -25.36 4.95
N HIS A 369 20.25 -25.21 5.34
CA HIS A 369 21.26 -26.27 5.23
C HIS A 369 20.88 -27.53 6.03
N ASN A 370 20.34 -27.38 7.25
CA ASN A 370 19.87 -28.53 8.02
C ASN A 370 18.72 -29.27 7.31
N ILE A 371 17.75 -28.53 6.75
CA ILE A 371 16.64 -29.12 5.97
C ILE A 371 17.19 -29.82 4.71
N LEU A 372 18.08 -29.16 3.98
CA LEU A 372 18.73 -29.73 2.80
C LEU A 372 19.44 -31.05 3.13
N ARG A 373 20.16 -31.10 4.26
CA ARG A 373 20.84 -32.31 4.73
C ARG A 373 19.88 -33.45 5.07
N GLU A 374 18.77 -33.15 5.75
CA GLU A 374 17.74 -34.15 6.09
C GLU A 374 17.01 -34.69 4.84
N LEU A 375 16.88 -33.88 3.79
CA LEU A 375 16.35 -34.32 2.49
C LEU A 375 17.34 -35.23 1.71
N GLY A 376 18.63 -35.22 2.07
CA GLY A 376 19.65 -36.12 1.56
C GLY A 376 20.25 -35.73 0.19
N ASN A 377 21.18 -36.57 -0.31
CA ASN A 377 21.99 -36.33 -1.53
C ASN A 377 21.21 -36.52 -2.85
N ILE A 378 19.98 -36.03 -2.93
CA ILE A 378 19.23 -36.08 -4.17
C ILE A 378 19.73 -34.91 -5.03
N HIS A 379 20.32 -35.20 -6.19
CA HIS A 379 20.92 -34.16 -7.04
C HIS A 379 19.84 -33.43 -7.85
N VAL A 380 18.91 -32.78 -7.15
CA VAL A 380 17.86 -31.96 -7.75
C VAL A 380 18.23 -30.51 -7.55
N LYS A 381 18.43 -29.79 -8.66
CA LYS A 381 18.78 -28.37 -8.70
C LYS A 381 17.85 -27.49 -7.84
N LYS A 382 16.60 -27.93 -7.63
CA LYS A 382 15.59 -27.23 -6.83
C LYS A 382 15.67 -27.45 -5.32
N LEU A 383 16.54 -28.31 -4.79
CA LEU A 383 16.55 -28.57 -3.33
C LEU A 383 16.93 -27.35 -2.50
N HIS A 384 17.77 -26.46 -3.02
CA HIS A 384 18.11 -25.19 -2.35
C HIS A 384 16.88 -24.27 -2.26
N GLU A 385 16.08 -24.17 -3.33
CA GLU A 385 14.81 -23.45 -3.36
C GLU A 385 13.83 -24.04 -2.34
N ILE A 386 13.68 -25.37 -2.32
CA ILE A 386 12.78 -26.09 -1.41
C ILE A 386 13.17 -25.88 0.05
N SER A 387 14.45 -26.06 0.37
CA SER A 387 14.96 -25.89 1.74
C SER A 387 14.85 -24.45 2.21
N ALA A 388 15.14 -23.46 1.36
CA ALA A 388 14.98 -22.05 1.69
C ALA A 388 13.51 -21.67 1.92
N PHE A 389 12.61 -22.17 1.05
CA PHE A 389 11.17 -21.99 1.18
C PHE A 389 10.65 -22.54 2.52
N LEU A 390 11.03 -23.78 2.87
CA LEU A 390 10.64 -24.40 4.14
C LEU A 390 11.25 -23.68 5.35
N ALA A 391 12.55 -23.36 5.32
CA ALA A 391 13.22 -22.66 6.41
C ALA A 391 12.56 -21.31 6.71
N PHE A 392 12.34 -20.49 5.68
CA PHE A 392 11.71 -19.19 5.85
C PHE A 392 10.25 -19.32 6.27
N GLY A 393 9.46 -20.17 5.59
CA GLY A 393 8.04 -20.31 5.86
C GLY A 393 7.72 -20.90 7.24
N LEU A 394 8.44 -21.93 7.69
CA LEU A 394 8.23 -22.51 9.02
C LEU A 394 8.49 -21.46 10.12
N VAL A 395 9.62 -20.76 10.02
CA VAL A 395 10.02 -19.74 11.00
C VAL A 395 9.07 -18.54 10.95
N MET A 396 8.71 -18.08 9.75
CA MET A 396 7.76 -16.98 9.59
C MET A 396 6.37 -17.30 10.16
N ALA A 397 5.88 -18.53 9.96
CA ALA A 397 4.59 -18.97 10.52
C ALA A 397 4.61 -18.98 12.05
N HIS A 398 5.71 -19.45 12.64
CA HIS A 398 5.94 -19.43 14.09
C HIS A 398 5.90 -17.99 14.63
N GLU A 399 6.70 -17.09 14.06
CA GLU A 399 6.79 -15.71 14.54
C GLU A 399 5.49 -14.90 14.31
N LEU A 400 4.78 -15.19 13.22
CA LEU A 400 3.49 -14.57 12.93
C LEU A 400 2.43 -15.01 13.94
N PHE A 401 2.56 -16.20 14.54
CA PHE A 401 1.69 -16.64 15.62
C PHE A 401 1.79 -15.74 16.85
N HIS A 402 3.01 -15.39 17.29
CA HIS A 402 3.20 -14.44 18.39
C HIS A 402 2.62 -13.06 18.06
N ALA A 403 2.82 -12.57 16.83
CA ALA A 403 2.21 -11.33 16.37
C ALA A 403 0.67 -11.38 16.42
N ARG A 404 0.10 -12.55 16.14
CA ARG A 404 -1.35 -12.80 16.22
C ARG A 404 -1.85 -12.88 17.66
N VAL A 405 -1.11 -13.49 18.58
CA VAL A 405 -1.39 -13.46 20.03
C VAL A 405 -1.40 -12.01 20.52
N ASP A 406 -0.42 -11.22 20.10
CA ASP A 406 -0.32 -9.79 20.41
C ASP A 406 -1.55 -9.02 19.89
N ALA A 407 -1.94 -9.27 18.64
CA ALA A 407 -3.11 -8.66 18.02
C ALA A 407 -4.44 -9.06 18.69
N ALA A 408 -4.59 -10.34 19.06
CA ALA A 408 -5.74 -10.83 19.81
C ALA A 408 -5.83 -10.16 21.19
N ALA A 409 -4.68 -9.95 21.85
CA ALA A 409 -4.61 -9.18 23.08
C ALA A 409 -5.10 -7.75 22.87
N SER A 410 -4.66 -7.05 21.83
CA SER A 410 -5.12 -5.69 21.47
C SER A 410 -6.64 -5.58 21.43
N TRP A 411 -7.29 -6.55 20.79
CA TRP A 411 -8.74 -6.58 20.68
C TRP A 411 -9.43 -6.79 22.03
N LEU A 412 -8.92 -7.73 22.84
CA LEU A 412 -9.42 -7.97 24.19
C LEU A 412 -9.22 -6.75 25.11
N GLU A 413 -8.13 -6.01 24.92
CA GLU A 413 -7.85 -4.78 25.64
C GLU A 413 -8.85 -3.69 25.28
N LEU A 414 -9.15 -3.48 23.99
CA LEU A 414 -10.17 -2.52 23.55
C LEU A 414 -11.56 -2.90 24.06
N ALA A 415 -11.93 -4.17 23.95
CA ALA A 415 -13.23 -4.65 24.40
C ALA A 415 -13.44 -4.46 25.91
N ALA A 416 -12.38 -4.61 26.70
CA ALA A 416 -12.43 -4.48 28.15
C ALA A 416 -12.02 -3.10 28.69
N LEU A 417 -11.45 -2.25 27.84
CA LEU A 417 -10.73 -1.03 28.21
C LEU A 417 -9.73 -1.25 29.35
N GLN A 418 -9.00 -2.37 29.31
CA GLN A 418 -8.05 -2.79 30.34
C GLN A 418 -6.78 -3.35 29.70
N PRO A 419 -5.59 -3.07 30.26
CA PRO A 419 -4.35 -3.69 29.81
C PRO A 419 -4.36 -5.19 30.15
N ARG A 420 -4.06 -6.04 29.17
CA ARG A 420 -4.08 -7.49 29.28
C ARG A 420 -2.78 -8.13 28.81
N TYR A 421 -2.21 -7.65 27.68
CA TYR A 421 -1.04 -8.28 27.07
C TYR A 421 0.12 -8.43 28.05
N ARG A 422 0.55 -7.31 28.66
CA ARG A 422 1.69 -7.31 29.58
C ARG A 422 1.50 -8.22 30.80
N ARG A 423 0.25 -8.33 31.28
CA ARG A 423 -0.08 -9.18 32.42
C ARG A 423 -0.05 -10.66 32.03
N TYR A 424 -0.60 -10.99 30.86
CA TYR A 424 -0.45 -12.32 30.30
C TYR A 424 1.03 -12.69 30.14
N PHE A 425 1.82 -11.79 29.55
CA PHE A 425 3.23 -12.01 29.31
C PHE A 425 3.99 -12.29 30.63
N SER A 426 3.84 -11.43 31.64
CA SER A 426 4.56 -11.58 32.91
C SER A 426 4.05 -12.71 33.82
N ASP A 427 2.73 -12.92 33.87
CA ASP A 427 2.10 -13.80 34.86
C ASP A 427 1.84 -15.21 34.30
N VAL A 428 1.98 -15.40 32.99
CA VAL A 428 1.78 -16.69 32.31
C VAL A 428 3.00 -17.04 31.49
N TYR A 429 3.23 -16.34 30.36
CA TYR A 429 4.23 -16.72 29.36
C TYR A 429 5.63 -16.87 29.97
N ASP A 430 6.11 -15.86 30.70
CA ASP A 430 7.43 -15.89 31.35
C ASP A 430 7.53 -16.93 32.47
N VAL A 431 6.42 -17.22 33.15
CA VAL A 431 6.40 -18.15 34.30
C VAL A 431 6.47 -19.61 33.85
N VAL A 432 5.86 -19.95 32.72
CA VAL A 432 5.88 -21.33 32.16
C VAL A 432 7.04 -21.56 31.19
N ARG A 433 7.91 -20.57 31.01
CA ARG A 433 9.08 -20.61 30.12
C ARG A 433 9.93 -21.86 30.34
N GLY A 434 10.27 -22.54 29.24
CA GLY A 434 11.08 -23.76 29.20
C GLY A 434 10.39 -25.01 29.74
N THR A 435 9.09 -24.97 30.01
CA THR A 435 8.30 -26.12 30.50
C THR A 435 7.35 -26.64 29.42
N PRO A 436 6.88 -27.90 29.52
CA PRO A 436 5.84 -28.40 28.61
C PRO A 436 4.54 -27.59 28.64
N ASP A 437 4.27 -26.81 29.69
CA ASP A 437 3.08 -25.97 29.83
C ASP A 437 3.21 -24.62 29.09
N TRP A 438 4.32 -24.40 28.38
CA TRP A 438 4.54 -23.24 27.52
C TRP A 438 3.74 -23.35 26.22
N LEU A 439 2.42 -23.26 26.35
CA LEU A 439 1.47 -23.52 25.27
C LEU A 439 1.61 -22.56 24.10
N GLU A 440 2.00 -21.31 24.30
CA GLU A 440 2.19 -20.37 23.20
C GLU A 440 3.23 -20.88 22.20
N GLU A 441 4.37 -21.39 22.69
CA GLU A 441 5.44 -21.94 21.84
C GLU A 441 5.06 -23.25 21.17
N ALA A 442 4.34 -24.12 21.89
CA ALA A 442 3.79 -25.34 21.31
C ALA A 442 2.86 -25.01 20.12
N LEU A 443 1.97 -24.04 20.31
CA LEU A 443 0.99 -23.64 19.30
C LEU A 443 1.59 -22.78 18.18
N ALA A 444 2.68 -22.05 18.44
CA ALA A 444 3.48 -21.39 17.41
C ALA A 444 4.11 -22.42 16.46
N ASN A 445 4.73 -23.48 16.98
CA ASN A 445 5.24 -24.58 16.16
C ASN A 445 4.12 -25.37 15.45
N TRP A 446 2.95 -25.53 16.08
CA TRP A 446 1.79 -26.08 15.38
C TRP A 446 1.36 -25.20 14.21
N SER A 447 1.42 -23.87 14.35
CA SER A 447 1.10 -22.95 13.26
C SER A 447 2.08 -23.09 12.08
N SER A 448 3.36 -23.40 12.34
CA SER A 448 4.33 -23.78 11.31
C SER A 448 3.92 -25.06 10.59
N TRP A 449 3.45 -26.07 11.32
CA TRP A 449 2.94 -27.31 10.75
C TRP A 449 1.67 -27.08 9.91
N GLU A 450 0.70 -26.31 10.40
CA GLU A 450 -0.51 -25.96 9.65
C GLU A 450 -0.21 -25.18 8.38
N TRP A 451 0.72 -24.23 8.43
CA TRP A 451 1.19 -23.53 7.24
C TRP A 451 1.74 -24.53 6.21
N PHE A 452 2.65 -25.41 6.64
CA PHE A 452 3.23 -26.44 5.77
C PHE A 452 2.14 -27.32 5.15
N LYS A 453 1.10 -27.71 5.91
CA LYS A 453 -0.02 -28.54 5.45
C LYS A 453 -1.11 -27.77 4.69
N SER A 454 -1.01 -26.45 4.55
CA SER A 454 -2.04 -25.64 3.87
C SER A 454 -2.14 -25.97 2.38
N GLU A 455 -3.35 -25.86 1.81
CA GLU A 455 -3.64 -26.21 0.41
C GLU A 455 -2.68 -25.53 -0.57
N GLY A 456 -2.48 -24.21 -0.48
CA GLY A 456 -1.58 -23.49 -1.39
C GLY A 456 -0.11 -23.90 -1.28
N VAL A 457 0.35 -24.32 -0.09
CA VAL A 457 1.71 -24.84 0.10
C VAL A 457 1.82 -26.26 -0.44
N GLN A 458 0.85 -27.12 -0.16
CA GLN A 458 0.83 -28.49 -0.67
C GLN A 458 0.73 -28.52 -2.20
N GLU A 459 -0.14 -27.69 -2.81
CA GLU A 459 -0.20 -27.51 -4.28
C GLU A 459 1.14 -27.05 -4.86
N HIS A 460 1.85 -26.15 -4.17
CA HIS A 460 3.17 -25.72 -4.61
C HIS A 460 4.20 -26.87 -4.55
N ILE A 461 4.19 -27.64 -3.47
CA ILE A 461 5.04 -28.82 -3.26
C ILE A 461 4.74 -29.90 -4.31
N ASP A 462 3.47 -30.16 -4.61
CA ASP A 462 3.02 -31.16 -5.60
C ASP A 462 3.51 -30.84 -7.02
N ASN A 463 3.77 -29.56 -7.31
CA ASN A 463 4.35 -29.11 -8.58
C ASN A 463 5.87 -29.27 -8.65
N TRP A 464 6.53 -29.74 -7.59
CA TRP A 464 7.98 -29.99 -7.60
C TRP A 464 8.32 -31.31 -8.31
N PRO A 465 9.41 -31.34 -9.11
CA PRO A 465 9.74 -32.49 -9.93
C PRO A 465 10.19 -33.71 -9.09
N GLY A 466 9.50 -34.84 -9.31
CA GLY A 466 9.89 -36.17 -8.84
C GLY A 466 9.24 -36.57 -7.50
N GLY A 467 8.96 -37.87 -7.33
CA GLY A 467 8.39 -38.47 -6.11
C GLY A 467 9.30 -38.41 -4.86
N LEU A 468 10.03 -37.31 -4.68
CA LEU A 468 10.86 -36.94 -3.53
C LEU A 468 10.05 -36.66 -2.25
N ILE A 469 8.73 -36.52 -2.37
CA ILE A 469 7.83 -35.91 -1.37
C ILE A 469 7.61 -36.79 -0.13
N GLY A 470 8.00 -38.07 -0.17
CA GLY A 470 7.79 -39.00 0.96
C GLY A 470 8.50 -38.64 2.27
N ASN A 471 9.54 -37.80 2.23
CA ASN A 471 10.32 -37.43 3.43
C ASN A 471 10.12 -35.98 3.90
N LEU A 472 9.38 -35.14 3.18
CA LEU A 472 9.23 -33.72 3.56
C LEU A 472 8.52 -33.56 4.90
N GLU A 473 7.44 -34.30 5.12
CA GLU A 473 6.71 -34.31 6.39
C GLU A 473 7.63 -34.71 7.54
N GLN A 474 8.35 -35.83 7.39
CA GLN A 474 9.29 -36.31 8.41
C GLN A 474 10.40 -35.29 8.68
N THR A 475 10.94 -34.61 7.65
CA THR A 475 11.95 -33.55 7.82
C THR A 475 11.39 -32.38 8.62
N VAL A 476 10.17 -31.94 8.34
CA VAL A 476 9.51 -30.86 9.09
C VAL A 476 9.26 -31.30 10.54
N GLU A 477 8.74 -32.50 10.77
CA GLU A 477 8.55 -33.06 12.11
C GLU A 477 9.87 -33.10 12.89
N ASN A 478 10.96 -33.58 12.26
CA ASN A 478 12.28 -33.64 12.88
C ASN A 478 12.77 -32.24 13.30
N VAL A 479 12.54 -31.21 12.47
CA VAL A 479 12.91 -29.83 12.81
C VAL A 479 12.12 -29.32 14.01
N LEU A 480 10.80 -29.56 14.05
CA LEU A 480 9.95 -29.12 15.17
C LEU A 480 10.29 -29.89 16.47
N ASP A 481 10.54 -31.19 16.37
CA ASP A 481 10.87 -32.07 17.50
C ASP A 481 12.26 -31.80 18.12
N LEU A 482 13.15 -31.11 17.41
CA LEU A 482 14.46 -30.69 17.92
C LEU A 482 14.39 -29.60 19.00
N SER A 483 13.25 -28.92 19.15
CA SER A 483 13.12 -27.74 20.03
C SER A 483 13.02 -28.12 21.53
N PRO A 484 13.17 -27.19 22.50
CA PRO A 484 13.03 -27.48 23.92
C PRO A 484 11.58 -27.82 24.34
N PRO A 485 11.34 -28.24 25.60
CA PRO A 485 10.00 -28.37 26.15
C PRO A 485 9.15 -27.10 25.95
N GLY A 486 7.87 -27.28 25.66
CA GLY A 486 7.00 -26.22 25.14
C GLY A 486 6.94 -26.30 23.62
N TYR A 487 8.03 -25.94 22.94
CA TYR A 487 8.13 -25.96 21.47
C TYR A 487 7.95 -27.36 20.86
N ARG A 488 8.67 -28.37 21.35
CA ARG A 488 8.59 -29.74 20.81
C ARG A 488 7.26 -30.43 21.08
N ASP A 489 6.47 -29.88 22.01
CA ASP A 489 5.14 -30.37 22.34
C ASP A 489 4.08 -29.86 21.33
N TRP A 490 4.50 -29.46 20.13
CA TRP A 490 3.67 -28.82 19.09
C TRP A 490 2.43 -29.59 18.69
N ARG A 491 2.46 -30.93 18.75
CA ARG A 491 1.29 -31.79 18.49
C ARG A 491 0.10 -31.51 19.44
N LYS A 492 0.32 -30.77 20.54
CA LYS A 492 -0.77 -30.20 21.37
C LYS A 492 -1.75 -29.34 20.58
N GLY A 493 -1.34 -28.75 19.47
CA GLY A 493 -2.24 -27.95 18.62
C GLY A 493 -3.34 -28.74 17.92
N GLU A 494 -3.24 -30.07 17.85
CA GLU A 494 -4.33 -30.93 17.37
C GLU A 494 -5.56 -30.89 18.31
N ASP A 495 -5.33 -30.70 19.61
CA ASP A 495 -6.40 -30.64 20.61
C ASP A 495 -6.87 -29.21 20.86
N LEU A 496 -8.13 -28.95 20.48
CA LEU A 496 -8.86 -27.71 20.72
C LEU A 496 -8.83 -27.24 22.19
N SER A 497 -8.69 -28.16 23.14
CA SER A 497 -8.61 -27.83 24.56
C SER A 497 -7.37 -26.99 24.91
N ASN A 498 -6.24 -27.20 24.21
CA ASN A 498 -5.01 -26.42 24.40
C ASN A 498 -5.19 -24.99 23.88
N TRP A 499 -5.84 -24.81 22.74
CA TRP A 499 -6.22 -23.51 22.20
C TRP A 499 -7.13 -22.72 23.14
N ARG A 500 -8.14 -23.39 23.71
CA ARG A 500 -9.02 -22.80 24.75
C ARG A 500 -8.26 -22.43 26.02
N THR A 501 -7.30 -23.24 26.40
CA THR A 501 -6.45 -22.99 27.56
C THR A 501 -5.60 -21.74 27.33
N LEU A 502 -4.86 -21.65 26.21
CA LEU A 502 -4.05 -20.49 25.86
C LEU A 502 -4.88 -19.20 25.77
N THR A 503 -6.01 -19.24 25.06
CA THR A 503 -6.90 -18.06 24.96
C THR A 503 -7.49 -17.65 26.30
N THR A 504 -7.79 -18.61 27.19
CA THR A 504 -8.22 -18.27 28.56
C THR A 504 -7.09 -17.66 29.37
N GLN A 505 -5.87 -18.16 29.25
CA GLN A 505 -4.69 -17.58 29.88
C GLN A 505 -4.46 -16.15 29.39
N LEU A 506 -4.57 -15.89 28.08
CA LEU A 506 -4.49 -14.57 27.47
C LEU A 506 -5.54 -13.61 28.02
N VAL A 507 -6.79 -14.06 28.14
CA VAL A 507 -7.88 -13.25 28.72
C VAL A 507 -7.64 -13.00 30.20
N GLN A 508 -7.33 -14.02 30.99
CA GLN A 508 -7.30 -13.90 32.45
C GLN A 508 -5.98 -13.35 33.00
N GLY A 509 -4.89 -13.44 32.24
CA GLY A 509 -3.53 -13.16 32.68
C GLY A 509 -3.16 -14.00 33.91
N ARG A 510 -3.46 -15.31 33.88
CA ARG A 510 -3.19 -16.27 34.95
C ARG A 510 -3.00 -17.68 34.36
N ILE A 511 -2.07 -18.43 34.92
CA ILE A 511 -1.88 -19.85 34.61
C ILE A 511 -3.11 -20.63 35.07
N GLN A 512 -3.67 -21.45 34.18
CA GLN A 512 -4.71 -22.40 34.54
C GLN A 512 -4.09 -23.61 35.24
N SER A 513 -4.16 -23.64 36.57
CA SER A 513 -3.53 -24.67 37.41
C SER A 513 -4.35 -25.96 37.54
N ARG A 514 -5.50 -26.11 36.85
CA ARG A 514 -6.37 -27.30 36.96
C ARG A 514 -6.83 -27.82 35.59
N PRO A 515 -6.48 -29.06 35.20
CA PRO A 515 -6.84 -29.66 33.91
C PRO A 515 -8.34 -30.01 33.76
N ARG A 516 -9.19 -29.73 34.77
CA ARG A 516 -10.62 -30.13 34.78
C ARG A 516 -11.59 -29.04 34.31
N VAL A 517 -11.13 -27.81 34.10
CA VAL A 517 -12.00 -26.74 33.61
C VAL A 517 -11.71 -26.58 32.13
N VAL A 518 -12.66 -26.99 31.28
CA VAL A 518 -12.62 -26.67 29.86
C VAL A 518 -12.40 -25.16 29.73
N GLY A 519 -11.34 -24.75 29.03
CA GLY A 519 -11.07 -23.33 28.79
C GLY A 519 -12.27 -22.63 28.16
N LEU A 520 -12.31 -21.30 28.28
CA LEU A 520 -13.34 -20.49 27.64
C LEU A 520 -13.35 -20.77 26.13
N PRO A 521 -14.53 -20.83 25.47
CA PRO A 521 -14.65 -21.10 24.05
C PRO A 521 -14.28 -19.85 23.23
N LEU A 522 -13.03 -19.42 23.34
CA LEU A 522 -12.46 -18.22 22.74
C LEU A 522 -11.30 -18.54 21.80
N GLU A 523 -11.11 -19.82 21.46
CA GLU A 523 -10.08 -20.32 20.55
C GLU A 523 -10.09 -19.62 19.17
N SER A 524 -11.25 -19.11 18.74
CA SER A 524 -11.41 -18.39 17.48
C SER A 524 -10.58 -17.12 17.40
N LEU A 525 -10.17 -16.55 18.54
CA LEU A 525 -9.22 -15.44 18.59
C LEU A 525 -7.85 -15.82 18.03
N LEU A 526 -7.45 -17.09 18.10
CA LEU A 526 -6.13 -17.56 17.65
C LEU A 526 -6.17 -18.49 16.44
N VAL A 527 -7.26 -19.21 16.18
CA VAL A 527 -7.35 -20.16 15.03
C VAL A 527 -8.23 -19.62 13.89
N GLY A 528 -9.12 -18.66 14.15
CA GLY A 528 -10.14 -18.20 13.18
C GLY A 528 -9.84 -16.85 12.51
N ALA A 529 -10.82 -16.33 11.77
CA ALA A 529 -10.76 -14.92 11.37
C ALA A 529 -10.90 -14.04 12.62
N LEU A 530 -10.00 -13.06 12.77
CA LEU A 530 -10.11 -12.05 13.80
C LEU A 530 -11.32 -11.13 13.49
N PRO A 531 -11.92 -10.47 14.50
CA PRO A 531 -13.02 -9.52 14.30
C PRO A 531 -12.57 -8.19 13.65
N PHE A 532 -11.31 -8.15 13.20
CA PHE A 532 -10.63 -7.06 12.53
C PHE A 532 -9.69 -7.66 11.48
N ASP A 533 -9.32 -6.88 10.47
CA ASP A 533 -8.46 -7.31 9.38
C ASP A 533 -6.99 -7.28 9.80
N PHE A 534 -6.47 -8.47 10.08
CA PHE A 534 -5.07 -8.73 10.40
C PHE A 534 -4.40 -9.43 9.23
N GLN A 535 -3.36 -8.82 8.67
CA GLN A 535 -2.56 -9.40 7.59
C GLN A 535 -1.09 -9.49 8.02
N SER A 536 -0.36 -10.46 7.45
CA SER A 536 1.08 -10.59 7.67
C SER A 536 1.84 -9.31 7.30
N ILE A 537 1.36 -8.61 6.28
CA ILE A 537 1.92 -7.35 5.77
C ILE A 537 1.86 -6.21 6.80
N ASP A 538 1.00 -6.34 7.82
CA ASP A 538 0.89 -5.36 8.90
C ASP A 538 2.05 -5.49 9.91
N ILE A 539 2.79 -6.60 9.87
CA ILE A 539 3.89 -6.90 10.79
C ILE A 539 5.23 -6.61 10.10
N PRO A 540 6.00 -5.61 10.57
CA PRO A 540 7.33 -5.36 10.03
C PRO A 540 8.22 -6.59 10.17
N ILE A 541 8.78 -7.06 9.06
CA ILE A 541 9.83 -8.08 9.03
C ILE A 541 11.19 -7.35 8.96
N ARG A 542 12.21 -7.89 9.60
CA ARG A 542 13.59 -7.35 9.54
C ARG A 542 14.58 -8.51 9.51
N PHE A 543 15.68 -8.33 8.80
CA PHE A 543 16.82 -9.24 8.86
C PHE A 543 17.95 -8.62 9.71
N VAL A 544 18.73 -9.46 10.37
CA VAL A 544 19.89 -9.08 11.15
C VAL A 544 21.08 -9.88 10.64
N GLY A 545 22.13 -9.19 10.22
CA GLY A 545 23.30 -9.79 9.59
C GLY A 545 23.14 -10.01 8.07
N ARG A 546 23.99 -10.87 7.53
CA ARG A 546 24.01 -11.27 6.11
C ARG A 546 23.65 -12.74 5.99
N GLY A 547 23.00 -13.11 4.89
CA GLY A 547 22.62 -14.47 4.58
C GLY A 547 22.05 -14.53 3.17
N VAL A 548 22.26 -15.63 2.47
CA VAL A 548 21.86 -15.85 1.08
C VAL A 548 20.36 -15.71 0.93
N ILE A 549 19.57 -16.30 1.83
CA ILE A 549 18.10 -16.23 1.78
C ILE A 549 17.64 -14.80 1.97
N ALA A 550 18.19 -14.11 2.97
CA ALA A 550 17.89 -12.70 3.22
C ALA A 550 18.28 -11.85 2.00
N ASP A 551 19.55 -11.87 1.58
CA ASP A 551 20.05 -11.08 0.45
C ASP A 551 19.25 -11.36 -0.83
N HIS A 552 18.85 -12.61 -1.08
CA HIS A 552 17.97 -12.98 -2.19
C HIS A 552 16.59 -12.30 -2.09
N LEU A 553 15.90 -12.46 -0.96
CA LEU A 553 14.61 -11.78 -0.70
C LEU A 553 14.72 -10.26 -0.81
N LEU A 554 15.85 -9.69 -0.37
CA LEU A 554 16.13 -8.26 -0.41
C LEU A 554 16.47 -7.75 -1.82
N SER A 555 16.97 -8.62 -2.71
CA SER A 555 17.35 -8.29 -4.08
C SER A 555 16.15 -8.27 -5.04
N GLN A 556 15.09 -9.04 -4.77
CA GLN A 556 13.98 -9.20 -5.72
C GLN A 556 13.03 -8.00 -5.72
N PRO A 557 12.91 -7.25 -6.83
CA PRO A 557 12.10 -6.03 -6.88
C PRO A 557 10.59 -6.26 -6.74
N ALA A 558 10.11 -7.48 -7.04
CA ALA A 558 8.69 -7.83 -6.97
C ALA A 558 8.23 -8.25 -5.56
N HIS A 559 9.16 -8.68 -4.71
CA HIS A 559 8.89 -9.29 -3.39
C HIS A 559 9.53 -8.50 -2.24
N PHE A 560 10.44 -7.58 -2.54
CA PHE A 560 10.98 -6.65 -1.58
C PHE A 560 10.18 -5.34 -1.54
N ASN A 561 9.75 -4.98 -0.34
CA ASN A 561 9.05 -3.74 -0.04
C ASN A 561 9.97 -2.77 0.68
N VAL A 562 9.85 -1.51 0.31
CA VAL A 562 10.23 -0.32 1.07
C VAL A 562 11.37 -0.43 2.10
N PRO A 563 12.54 0.20 1.86
CA PRO A 563 13.62 0.24 2.85
C PRO A 563 13.14 0.76 4.20
N ALA A 564 13.77 0.25 5.27
CA ALA A 564 13.53 0.80 6.59
C ALA A 564 13.78 2.30 6.58
N ARG A 565 13.07 3.04 7.43
CA ARG A 565 13.26 4.49 7.54
C ARG A 565 14.73 4.85 7.74
N ARG A 566 15.44 4.09 8.59
CA ARG A 566 16.86 4.29 8.86
C ARG A 566 17.73 4.15 7.61
N GLU A 567 17.42 3.19 6.76
CA GLU A 567 18.11 3.02 5.47
C GLU A 567 17.85 4.22 4.55
N LEU A 568 16.63 4.77 4.52
CA LEU A 568 16.37 6.01 3.79
C LEU A 568 17.11 7.22 4.39
N GLU A 569 17.28 7.29 5.71
CA GLU A 569 18.12 8.33 6.32
C GLU A 569 19.58 8.18 5.89
N GLU A 570 20.12 6.95 5.88
CA GLU A 570 21.48 6.65 5.42
C GLU A 570 21.64 6.96 3.94
N ALA A 571 20.65 6.62 3.11
CA ALA A 571 20.63 6.96 1.70
C ALA A 571 20.52 8.47 1.46
N LEU A 572 19.69 9.19 2.21
CA LEU A 572 19.63 10.65 2.16
C LEU A 572 20.98 11.27 2.50
N ARG A 573 21.68 10.77 3.55
CA ARG A 573 23.04 11.20 3.88
C ARG A 573 24.04 10.86 2.78
N TYR A 574 23.93 9.68 2.16
CA TYR A 574 24.76 9.26 1.02
C TYR A 574 24.64 10.24 -0.15
N PHE A 575 23.45 10.78 -0.39
CA PHE A 575 23.18 11.85 -1.36
C PHE A 575 23.36 13.27 -0.81
N GLU A 576 24.18 13.44 0.23
CA GLU A 576 24.51 14.75 0.84
C GLU A 576 23.30 15.56 1.33
N HIS A 577 22.17 14.91 1.64
CA HIS A 577 21.03 15.59 2.24
C HIS A 577 21.28 15.82 3.73
N VAL A 578 20.91 17.02 4.19
CA VAL A 578 21.04 17.42 5.58
C VAL A 578 19.65 17.50 6.22
N LYS A 579 19.50 16.84 7.37
CA LYS A 579 18.29 16.93 8.20
C LYS A 579 18.14 18.35 8.76
N ASP A 580 16.98 18.95 8.57
CA ASP A 580 16.69 20.31 9.04
C ASP A 580 16.14 20.27 10.49
N PRO A 581 16.94 20.65 11.51
CA PRO A 581 16.59 20.43 12.92
C PRO A 581 15.42 21.30 13.40
N LYS A 582 15.10 22.38 12.68
CA LYS A 582 13.98 23.29 12.99
C LYS A 582 12.74 23.02 12.14
N SER A 583 12.86 22.16 11.12
CA SER A 583 11.79 21.83 10.18
C SER A 583 11.50 20.33 10.25
N GLY A 584 10.62 19.95 11.17
CA GLY A 584 10.11 18.60 11.35
C GLY A 584 9.08 18.63 12.47
N LYS A 585 7.97 17.91 12.32
CA LYS A 585 6.93 17.85 13.36
C LYS A 585 6.48 16.42 13.59
N GLY A 586 6.66 15.96 14.83
CA GLY A 586 6.05 14.75 15.39
C GLY A 586 6.40 13.47 14.64
N SER A 587 5.72 13.25 13.52
CA SER A 587 5.76 12.06 12.68
C SER A 587 6.56 12.22 11.39
N HIS A 588 7.21 13.36 11.10
CA HIS A 588 7.99 13.56 9.86
C HIS A 588 9.24 14.42 10.06
N GLU A 589 10.27 14.14 9.26
CA GLU A 589 11.55 14.85 9.22
C GLU A 589 11.82 15.43 7.83
N LYS A 590 12.23 16.70 7.76
CA LYS A 590 12.63 17.32 6.50
C LYS A 590 14.13 17.16 6.26
N TRP A 591 14.47 16.72 5.07
CA TRP A 591 15.85 16.56 4.59
C TRP A 591 16.05 17.45 3.36
N THR A 592 17.11 18.24 3.33
CA THR A 592 17.37 19.18 2.21
C THR A 592 18.66 18.76 1.50
N GLY A 593 18.56 18.54 0.19
CA GLY A 593 19.69 18.15 -0.65
C GLY A 593 20.54 19.32 -1.14
N PRO A 594 21.67 19.04 -1.80
CA PRO A 594 22.58 20.06 -2.36
C PRO A 594 21.91 20.92 -3.45
N ASP A 595 20.91 20.38 -4.14
CA ASP A 595 20.07 21.07 -5.13
C ASP A 595 18.96 21.93 -4.50
N ARG A 596 18.94 22.06 -3.17
CA ARG A 596 17.92 22.75 -2.36
C ARG A 596 16.52 22.14 -2.44
N ARG A 597 16.34 20.96 -3.05
CA ARG A 597 15.08 20.22 -2.98
C ARG A 597 14.96 19.58 -1.61
N ALA A 598 13.74 19.58 -1.07
CA ALA A 598 13.46 18.99 0.23
C ALA A 598 12.70 17.68 0.06
N PHE A 599 13.14 16.64 0.77
CA PHE A 599 12.43 15.39 0.93
C PHE A 599 11.84 15.31 2.35
N ILE A 600 10.60 14.86 2.46
CA ILE A 600 9.92 14.67 3.75
C ILE A 600 9.91 13.17 4.05
N LEU A 601 10.72 12.76 5.02
CA LEU A 601 10.80 11.37 5.47
C LEU A 601 9.84 11.16 6.65
N PRO A 602 8.82 10.29 6.53
CA PRO A 602 7.97 9.93 7.66
C PRO A 602 8.75 9.18 8.73
N CYS A 603 8.30 9.31 9.98
CA CYS A 603 8.86 8.63 11.13
C CYS A 603 8.42 7.17 11.25
N ARG A 604 7.46 6.73 10.42
CA ARG A 604 6.93 5.35 10.32
C ARG A 604 8.02 4.41 9.77
N ASP A 605 8.06 3.18 10.29
CA ASP A 605 8.96 2.13 9.84
C ASP A 605 8.21 0.78 9.70
N PRO A 606 8.34 0.05 8.57
CA PRO A 606 8.96 0.50 7.33
C PRO A 606 8.21 1.72 6.76
N VAL A 607 8.90 2.50 5.92
CA VAL A 607 8.20 3.54 5.14
C VAL A 607 7.19 2.86 4.19
N SER A 608 6.22 3.59 3.65
CA SER A 608 5.26 3.01 2.70
C SER A 608 5.87 2.86 1.30
N VAL A 609 5.43 1.87 0.50
CA VAL A 609 5.94 1.59 -0.86
C VAL A 609 6.02 2.85 -1.71
N ARG A 610 5.01 3.69 -1.53
CA ARG A 610 4.91 4.98 -2.18
C ARG A 610 5.98 5.96 -1.73
N VAL A 611 6.25 6.09 -0.43
CA VAL A 611 7.32 6.95 0.10
C VAL A 611 8.66 6.57 -0.50
N PHE A 612 8.97 5.27 -0.61
CA PHE A 612 10.20 4.85 -1.29
C PHE A 612 10.20 5.15 -2.77
N ARG A 613 9.08 4.96 -3.47
CA ARG A 613 8.97 5.36 -4.87
C ARG A 613 9.22 6.86 -5.04
N THR A 614 8.66 7.69 -4.18
CA THR A 614 8.89 9.14 -4.17
C THR A 614 10.34 9.48 -3.82
N PHE A 615 10.95 8.75 -2.89
CA PHE A 615 12.38 8.87 -2.58
C PHE A 615 13.26 8.58 -3.81
N LEU A 616 13.03 7.44 -4.48
CA LEU A 616 13.74 7.03 -5.70
C LEU A 616 13.62 8.10 -6.80
N GLN A 617 12.40 8.61 -7.01
CA GLN A 617 12.15 9.72 -7.93
C GLN A 617 12.89 11.01 -7.51
N HIS A 618 12.91 11.32 -6.22
CA HIS A 618 13.57 12.50 -5.66
C HIS A 618 15.08 12.47 -5.93
N ILE A 619 15.73 11.33 -5.70
CA ILE A 619 17.17 11.14 -5.96
C ILE A 619 17.50 10.85 -7.43
N GLY A 620 16.49 10.59 -8.27
CA GLY A 620 16.66 10.34 -9.70
C GLY A 620 17.25 8.96 -10.03
N VAL A 621 16.91 7.94 -9.24
CA VAL A 621 17.45 6.58 -9.39
C VAL A 621 16.32 5.56 -9.43
N ASP A 622 16.42 4.54 -10.29
CA ASP A 622 15.46 3.43 -10.29
C ASP A 622 15.71 2.43 -9.15
N LYS A 623 14.72 1.56 -8.90
CA LYS A 623 14.79 0.60 -7.79
C LYS A 623 15.95 -0.38 -7.91
N ALA A 624 16.24 -0.86 -9.12
CA ALA A 624 17.32 -1.83 -9.36
C ALA A 624 18.69 -1.19 -9.06
N THR A 625 18.93 -0.01 -9.60
CA THR A 625 20.15 0.77 -9.35
C THR A 625 20.31 1.10 -7.87
N TYR A 626 19.22 1.41 -7.16
CA TYR A 626 19.27 1.62 -5.71
C TYR A 626 19.71 0.36 -4.98
N ILE A 627 19.11 -0.79 -5.27
CA ILE A 627 19.44 -2.07 -4.63
C ILE A 627 20.88 -2.50 -4.95
N ASP A 628 21.30 -2.41 -6.21
CA ASP A 628 22.57 -2.99 -6.66
C ASP A 628 23.78 -2.09 -6.39
N LYS A 629 23.60 -0.76 -6.46
CA LYS A 629 24.71 0.19 -6.44
C LYS A 629 24.72 1.11 -5.23
N ILE A 630 23.56 1.47 -4.68
CA ILE A 630 23.50 2.46 -3.60
C ILE A 630 23.46 1.75 -2.26
N ARG A 631 22.50 0.84 -2.10
CA ARG A 631 22.25 0.08 -0.87
C ARG A 631 23.50 -0.59 -0.29
N PRO A 632 24.38 -1.22 -1.08
CA PRO A 632 25.59 -1.86 -0.55
C PRO A 632 26.63 -0.86 -0.01
N ASN A 633 26.51 0.42 -0.37
CA ASN A 633 27.42 1.49 0.02
C ASN A 633 26.87 2.37 1.15
N LEU A 634 25.66 2.10 1.65
CA LEU A 634 25.10 2.76 2.83
C LEU A 634 25.86 2.30 4.08
N LYS A 635 26.17 3.24 4.98
CA LYS A 635 27.03 3.04 6.17
C LYS A 635 26.27 3.23 7.47
#